data_AF-A0A1S4BTF7-F1
#
_entry.id   AF-A0A1S4BTF7-F1
#
_cell.length_a   1.000
_cell.length_b   1.000
_cell.length_c   1.000
_cell.angle_alpha   90.00
_cell.angle_beta   90.00
_cell.angle_gamma   90.00
#
_symmetry.space_group_name_H-M   'P 1'
#
loop_
_entity.id
_entity.type
_entity.pdbx_description
1 polymer ?
#
loop_
_entity_poly.entity_id
_entity_poly.type
_entity_poly.pdbx_seq_one_letter_code
_entity_poly.pdbx_strand_id
1 'polypeptide(L)'
;MVTWNPHVEADDEYSTSRVALMSGAYYDYQDIESGWAVNPRVYGDRQTRFFTYWTTDGSRETGCFDLACPGFVQTSHEIALGAAIYPISTQNGLPYSITVYIYKDLNTSNWWLQYGEKINIGYWPSEIFEGGLKYHAETVQWGGEVYSSKVGTHPHTKTQMGSGAFPIFIYANTGFMKRIRVLQNSMELKFPEYVDAYSEEYDCYRTQYMGDYVEEPEFHFGGPGRNPICP
;
A
#
# COMPACT_ATOMS: atom_id res chain seq x y z
N MET A 1 -7.18 0.46 -6.12
CA MET A 1 -6.24 -0.67 -6.15
C MET A 1 -7.03 -1.97 -6.28
N VAL A 2 -6.62 -2.85 -7.21
CA VAL A 2 -7.20 -4.19 -7.34
C VAL A 2 -6.85 -5.03 -6.12
N THR A 3 -7.77 -5.88 -5.68
CA THR A 3 -7.63 -6.71 -4.48
C THR A 3 -7.33 -8.14 -4.87
N TRP A 4 -6.29 -8.71 -4.25
CA TRP A 4 -5.86 -10.09 -4.43
C TRP A 4 -5.59 -10.72 -3.07
N ASN A 5 -5.59 -12.06 -3.02
CA ASN A 5 -5.14 -12.82 -1.85
C ASN A 5 -3.86 -13.59 -2.19
N PRO A 6 -2.71 -12.91 -2.29
CA PRO A 6 -1.43 -13.56 -2.61
C PRO A 6 -1.07 -14.63 -1.56
N HIS A 7 -0.35 -15.66 -2.00
CA HIS A 7 0.25 -16.61 -1.08
C HIS A 7 1.34 -15.95 -0.23
N VAL A 8 1.26 -16.10 1.09
CA VAL A 8 2.31 -15.71 2.05
C VAL A 8 2.90 -16.99 2.65
N GLU A 9 4.22 -17.19 2.46
CA GLU A 9 4.94 -18.43 2.77
C GLU A 9 4.96 -18.71 4.27
N ALA A 10 5.40 -17.75 5.08
CA ALA A 10 5.57 -17.91 6.53
C ALA A 10 4.69 -16.94 7.33
N ASP A 11 4.44 -17.26 8.60
CA ASP A 11 3.51 -16.48 9.43
C ASP A 11 4.07 -15.11 9.84
N ASP A 12 5.39 -14.91 9.75
CA ASP A 12 6.10 -13.66 10.03
C ASP A 12 6.34 -12.78 8.79
N GLU A 13 5.82 -13.20 7.63
CA GLU A 13 5.89 -12.47 6.37
C GLU A 13 4.57 -11.76 6.06
N TYR A 14 4.62 -10.78 5.16
CA TYR A 14 3.40 -10.17 4.62
C TYR A 14 3.55 -9.75 3.17
N SER A 15 2.41 -9.57 2.50
CA SER A 15 2.33 -8.87 1.23
C SER A 15 1.22 -7.82 1.27
N THR A 16 1.49 -6.63 0.74
CA THR A 16 0.53 -5.53 0.70
C THR A 16 0.40 -4.93 -0.70
N SER A 17 -0.69 -4.19 -0.87
CA SER A 17 -0.89 -3.21 -1.92
C SER A 17 -1.34 -1.94 -1.24
N ARG A 18 -0.55 -0.87 -1.35
CA ARG A 18 -0.68 0.32 -0.51
C ARG A 18 -0.48 1.62 -1.26
N VAL A 19 -1.19 2.65 -0.80
CA VAL A 19 -0.79 4.05 -1.01
C VAL A 19 -0.14 4.54 0.27
N ALA A 20 1.01 5.18 0.15
CA ALA A 20 1.81 5.64 1.27
C ALA A 20 2.26 7.08 1.08
N LEU A 21 2.22 7.86 2.15
CA LEU A 21 2.71 9.23 2.20
C LEU A 21 3.91 9.28 3.15
N MET A 22 5.04 9.75 2.62
CA MET A 22 6.32 9.71 3.31
C MET A 22 6.93 11.09 3.43
N SER A 23 7.69 11.32 4.49
CA SER A 23 8.57 12.49 4.64
C SER A 23 9.77 12.13 5.52
N GLY A 24 10.96 12.64 5.17
CA GLY A 24 12.20 12.37 5.88
C GLY A 24 13.19 11.54 5.07
N ALA A 25 14.30 11.19 5.72
CA ALA A 25 15.40 10.49 5.07
C ALA A 25 15.17 8.97 5.06
N TYR A 26 15.84 8.25 4.15
CA TYR A 26 15.65 6.81 3.95
C TYR A 26 15.74 5.94 5.24
N TYR A 27 16.55 6.32 6.23
CA TYR A 27 16.69 5.58 7.50
C TYR A 27 15.96 6.21 8.69
N ASP A 28 15.24 7.30 8.46
CA ASP A 28 14.57 8.10 9.49
C ASP A 28 13.44 8.90 8.83
N TYR A 29 12.44 8.16 8.35
CA TYR A 29 11.28 8.72 7.67
C TYR A 29 10.00 8.49 8.49
N GLN A 30 9.07 9.41 8.31
CA GLN A 30 7.69 9.26 8.73
C GLN A 30 6.90 8.70 7.56
N ASP A 31 6.03 7.75 7.85
CA ASP A 31 5.18 7.12 6.87
C ASP A 31 3.77 6.91 7.43
N ILE A 32 2.78 7.16 6.58
CA ILE A 32 1.40 6.72 6.78
C ILE A 32 0.93 6.03 5.51
N GLU A 33 0.27 4.90 5.68
CA GLU A 33 -0.17 4.12 4.54
C GLU A 33 -1.47 3.38 4.81
N SER A 34 -2.14 3.05 3.72
CA SER A 34 -3.34 2.22 3.75
C SER A 34 -3.57 1.54 2.42
N GLY A 35 -4.29 0.43 2.49
CA GLY A 35 -4.62 -0.41 1.35
C GLY A 35 -5.11 -1.75 1.84
N TRP A 36 -4.62 -2.82 1.21
CA TRP A 36 -4.87 -4.17 1.68
C TRP A 36 -3.58 -4.93 1.95
N ALA A 37 -3.63 -5.83 2.93
CA ALA A 37 -2.52 -6.68 3.33
C ALA A 37 -2.98 -8.12 3.55
N VAL A 38 -2.11 -9.08 3.23
CA VAL A 38 -2.16 -10.44 3.78
C VAL A 38 -1.02 -10.53 4.78
N ASN A 39 -1.35 -10.54 6.08
CA ASN A 39 -0.37 -10.48 7.16
C ASN A 39 -0.80 -11.44 8.30
N PRO A 40 -0.34 -12.71 8.26
CA PRO A 40 -0.72 -13.70 9.26
C PRO A 40 -0.26 -13.34 10.68
N ARG A 41 0.86 -12.62 10.81
CA ARG A 41 1.36 -12.17 12.11
C ARG A 41 0.38 -11.25 12.83
N VAL A 42 -0.24 -10.33 12.09
CA VAL A 42 -1.17 -9.34 12.64
C VAL A 42 -2.58 -9.92 12.78
N TYR A 43 -3.03 -10.71 11.80
CA TYR A 43 -4.44 -11.10 11.70
C TYR A 43 -4.76 -12.55 12.09
N GLY A 44 -3.73 -13.40 12.26
CA GLY A 44 -3.90 -14.81 12.59
C GLY A 44 -4.41 -15.68 11.43
N ASP A 45 -4.57 -15.12 10.23
CA ASP A 45 -4.95 -15.83 9.02
C ASP A 45 -4.29 -15.26 7.76
N ARG A 46 -4.53 -15.91 6.61
CA ARG A 46 -4.04 -15.49 5.29
C ARG A 46 -5.18 -14.94 4.44
N GLN A 47 -6.06 -14.14 5.04
CA GLN A 47 -7.09 -13.41 4.30
C GLN A 47 -6.60 -11.99 4.00
N THR A 48 -6.91 -11.50 2.81
CA THR A 48 -6.72 -10.09 2.44
C THR A 48 -7.58 -9.20 3.34
N ARG A 49 -6.95 -8.29 4.06
CA ARG A 49 -7.60 -7.40 5.01
C ARG A 49 -7.31 -5.95 4.69
N PHE A 50 -8.32 -5.09 4.87
CA PHE A 50 -8.12 -3.65 4.80
C PHE A 50 -7.30 -3.20 6.00
N PHE A 51 -6.24 -2.43 5.76
CA PHE A 51 -5.32 -2.04 6.83
C PHE A 51 -4.95 -0.57 6.76
N THR A 52 -4.45 -0.08 7.89
CA THR A 52 -3.65 1.13 7.97
C THR A 52 -2.33 0.83 8.67
N TYR A 53 -1.29 1.55 8.30
CA TYR A 53 -0.01 1.54 9.00
C TYR A 53 0.53 2.96 9.16
N TRP A 54 1.33 3.17 10.20
CA TRP A 54 2.12 4.38 10.37
C TRP A 54 3.40 4.13 11.16
N THR A 55 4.42 4.94 10.89
CA THR A 55 5.66 5.04 11.67
C THR A 55 6.16 6.49 11.64
N THR A 56 6.94 6.88 12.65
CA THR A 56 7.60 8.19 12.72
C THR A 56 9.12 8.13 12.61
N ASP A 57 9.70 6.92 12.53
CA ASP A 57 11.14 6.68 12.63
C ASP A 57 11.64 5.56 11.70
N GLY A 58 10.97 5.36 10.56
CA GLY A 58 11.32 4.33 9.59
C GLY A 58 11.17 2.90 10.14
N SER A 59 10.16 2.69 10.97
CA SER A 59 9.78 1.39 11.55
C SER A 59 10.83 0.82 12.52
N ARG A 60 11.65 1.68 13.15
CA ARG A 60 12.75 1.27 14.02
C ARG A 60 12.27 0.95 15.44
N GLU A 61 11.68 1.95 16.09
CA GLU A 61 11.08 1.84 17.42
C GLU A 61 9.56 2.08 17.36
N THR A 62 9.10 2.85 16.38
CA THR A 62 7.67 3.06 16.10
C THR A 62 7.22 2.22 14.92
N GLY A 63 5.91 2.17 14.64
CA GLY A 63 5.36 1.30 13.62
C GLY A 63 4.13 0.57 14.13
N CYS A 64 3.00 0.73 13.46
CA CYS A 64 1.76 0.20 13.97
C CYS A 64 0.76 -0.16 12.88
N PHE A 65 0.31 -1.41 12.88
CA PHE A 65 -0.83 -1.84 12.08
C PHE A 65 -2.13 -1.52 12.82
N ASP A 66 -3.09 -0.98 12.08
CA ASP A 66 -4.46 -0.75 12.51
C ASP A 66 -4.56 0.00 13.85
N LEU A 67 -5.30 -0.58 14.79
CA LEU A 67 -5.50 -0.05 16.15
C LEU A 67 -4.70 -0.86 17.18
N ALA A 68 -3.67 -1.61 16.76
CA ALA A 68 -2.87 -2.43 17.66
C ALA A 68 -2.07 -1.59 18.69
N CYS A 69 -1.87 -0.31 18.37
CA CYS A 69 -1.28 0.68 19.25
C CYS A 69 -1.88 2.08 18.97
N PRO A 70 -1.69 3.06 19.87
CA PRO A 70 -2.23 4.41 19.69
C PRO A 70 -1.52 5.14 18.55
N GLY A 71 -2.28 5.73 17.62
CA GLY A 71 -1.73 6.56 16.53
C GLY A 71 -2.68 6.74 15.34
N PHE A 72 -3.70 5.89 15.23
CA PHE A 72 -4.85 6.12 14.36
C PHE A 72 -6.13 6.19 15.19
N VAL A 73 -7.02 7.12 14.85
CA VAL A 73 -8.33 7.29 15.48
C VAL A 73 -9.39 6.91 14.45
N GLN A 74 -9.95 5.71 14.57
CA GLN A 74 -11.09 5.30 13.76
C GLN A 74 -12.37 5.99 14.25
N THR A 75 -13.08 6.65 13.34
CA THR A 75 -14.32 7.40 13.64
C THR A 75 -15.54 6.77 12.99
N SER A 76 -15.39 6.11 11.84
CA SER A 76 -16.49 5.41 11.17
C SER A 76 -16.71 4.02 11.76
N HIS A 77 -17.98 3.61 11.81
CA HIS A 77 -18.41 2.27 12.18
C HIS A 77 -18.83 1.43 10.96
N GLU A 78 -18.70 1.96 9.74
CA GLU A 78 -19.11 1.29 8.50
C GLU A 78 -18.09 0.25 8.02
N ILE A 79 -16.80 0.54 8.21
CA ILE A 79 -15.70 -0.33 7.79
C ILE A 79 -14.70 -0.43 8.93
N ALA A 80 -14.45 -1.66 9.38
CA ALA A 80 -13.46 -1.92 10.42
C ALA A 80 -12.07 -2.09 9.82
N LEU A 81 -11.06 -1.51 10.47
CA LEU A 81 -9.67 -1.85 10.21
C LEU A 81 -9.42 -3.33 10.56
N GLY A 82 -8.62 -3.99 9.73
CA GLY A 82 -8.39 -5.43 9.80
C GLY A 82 -9.57 -6.27 9.27
N ALA A 83 -10.66 -5.68 8.77
CA ALA A 83 -11.76 -6.46 8.20
C ALA A 83 -11.31 -7.21 6.94
N ALA A 84 -11.75 -8.46 6.79
CA ALA A 84 -11.53 -9.24 5.59
C ALA A 84 -12.26 -8.59 4.41
N ILE A 85 -11.55 -8.39 3.30
CA ILE A 85 -12.11 -7.84 2.09
C ILE A 85 -12.79 -8.97 1.31
N TYR A 86 -14.04 -8.75 0.96
CA TYR A 86 -14.79 -9.64 0.08
C TYR A 86 -15.75 -8.84 -0.80
N PRO A 87 -15.91 -9.20 -2.08
CA PRO A 87 -15.16 -10.22 -2.82
C PRO A 87 -13.73 -9.79 -3.20
N ILE A 88 -12.87 -10.78 -3.46
CA ILE A 88 -11.49 -10.59 -3.97
C ILE A 88 -11.38 -10.98 -5.44
N SER A 89 -10.43 -10.39 -6.16
CA SER A 89 -10.19 -10.73 -7.57
C SER A 89 -9.65 -12.15 -7.71
N THR A 90 -10.02 -12.80 -8.80
CA THR A 90 -9.50 -14.11 -9.18
C THR A 90 -8.92 -14.05 -10.58
N GLN A 91 -7.99 -14.95 -10.88
CA GLN A 91 -7.40 -15.03 -12.22
C GLN A 91 -8.50 -15.33 -13.25
N ASN A 92 -8.53 -14.55 -14.33
CA ASN A 92 -9.56 -14.62 -15.39
C ASN A 92 -11.01 -14.37 -14.89
N GLY A 93 -11.19 -13.90 -13.66
CA GLY A 93 -12.49 -13.52 -13.10
C GLY A 93 -12.77 -12.03 -13.22
N LEU A 94 -13.81 -11.57 -12.54
CA LEU A 94 -14.08 -10.14 -12.43
C LEU A 94 -13.04 -9.48 -11.50
N PRO A 95 -12.44 -8.34 -11.90
CA PRO A 95 -11.56 -7.59 -11.01
C PRO A 95 -12.38 -6.87 -9.94
N TYR A 96 -11.98 -7.01 -8.69
CA TYR A 96 -12.52 -6.27 -7.56
C TYR A 96 -11.49 -5.30 -7.02
N SER A 97 -11.89 -4.06 -6.79
CA SER A 97 -11.00 -2.99 -6.38
C SER A 97 -11.56 -2.21 -5.20
N ILE A 98 -10.66 -1.67 -4.40
CA ILE A 98 -10.96 -0.68 -3.36
C ILE A 98 -10.35 0.67 -3.76
N THR A 99 -11.00 1.75 -3.36
CA THR A 99 -10.49 3.11 -3.52
C THR A 99 -10.09 3.63 -2.16
N VAL A 100 -8.82 4.01 -2.02
CA VAL A 100 -8.25 4.59 -0.81
C VAL A 100 -7.79 6.00 -1.13
N TYR A 101 -8.12 6.93 -0.24
CA TYR A 101 -7.70 8.32 -0.35
C TYR A 101 -7.20 8.81 0.99
N ILE A 102 -5.99 9.37 0.99
CA ILE A 102 -5.36 9.97 2.17
C ILE A 102 -5.23 11.46 1.88
N TYR A 103 -5.76 12.30 2.76
CA TYR A 103 -5.73 13.75 2.59
C TYR A 103 -5.50 14.47 3.91
N LYS A 104 -4.89 15.65 3.85
CA LYS A 104 -4.70 16.49 5.03
C LYS A 104 -5.90 17.40 5.24
N ASP A 105 -6.51 17.36 6.42
CA ASP A 105 -7.48 18.37 6.81
C ASP A 105 -6.76 19.66 7.21
N LEU A 106 -7.08 20.77 6.54
CA LEU A 106 -6.44 22.06 6.78
C LEU A 106 -6.86 22.70 8.10
N ASN A 107 -8.00 22.28 8.69
CA ASN A 107 -8.47 22.84 9.96
C ASN A 107 -7.76 22.20 11.16
N THR A 108 -7.70 20.87 11.18
CA THR A 108 -7.09 20.12 12.30
C THR A 108 -5.64 19.72 12.05
N SER A 109 -5.14 19.86 10.83
CA SER A 109 -3.84 19.34 10.37
C SER A 109 -3.70 17.81 10.42
N ASN A 110 -4.78 17.09 10.73
CA ASN A 110 -4.78 15.63 10.76
C ASN A 110 -4.79 15.06 9.34
N TRP A 111 -4.15 13.91 9.16
CA TRP A 111 -4.26 13.12 7.94
C TRP A 111 -5.47 12.21 8.04
N TRP A 112 -6.41 12.33 7.12
CA TRP A 112 -7.62 11.54 7.07
C TRP A 112 -7.51 10.41 6.06
N LEU A 113 -8.01 9.24 6.45
CA LEU A 113 -8.16 8.08 5.62
C LEU A 113 -9.62 7.94 5.18
N GLN A 114 -9.84 7.88 3.87
CA GLN A 114 -11.14 7.69 3.26
C GLN A 114 -11.16 6.42 2.39
N TYR A 115 -12.27 5.70 2.49
CA TYR A 115 -12.56 4.51 1.70
C TYR A 115 -13.76 4.77 0.77
N GLY A 116 -13.64 4.33 -0.49
CA GLY A 116 -14.73 4.35 -1.46
C GLY A 116 -15.27 5.75 -1.78
N GLU A 117 -14.41 6.78 -1.69
CA GLU A 117 -14.69 8.20 -2.01
C GLU A 117 -15.74 8.89 -1.12
N LYS A 118 -16.20 8.22 -0.05
CA LYS A 118 -17.31 8.71 0.77
C LYS A 118 -17.12 8.49 2.26
N ILE A 119 -16.54 7.35 2.63
CA ILE A 119 -16.50 6.93 4.03
C ILE A 119 -15.17 7.37 4.62
N ASN A 120 -15.19 8.41 5.46
CA ASN A 120 -14.03 8.78 6.27
C ASN A 120 -13.87 7.76 7.39
N ILE A 121 -12.87 6.89 7.26
CA ILE A 121 -12.60 5.81 8.21
C ILE A 121 -12.15 6.38 9.56
N GLY A 122 -11.25 7.36 9.49
CA GLY A 122 -10.58 7.92 10.65
C GLY A 122 -9.39 8.78 10.24
N TYR A 123 -8.54 9.10 11.19
CA TYR A 123 -7.39 9.96 10.96
C TYR A 123 -6.18 9.60 11.81
N TRP A 124 -4.99 9.92 11.30
CA TRP A 124 -3.76 10.02 12.08
C TRP A 124 -3.66 11.43 12.67
N PRO A 125 -3.61 11.58 14.00
CA PRO A 125 -3.45 12.88 14.65
C PRO A 125 -2.13 13.53 14.23
N SER A 126 -2.14 14.83 13.95
CA SER A 126 -0.93 15.56 13.55
C SER A 126 0.16 15.56 14.63
N GLU A 127 -0.25 15.36 15.88
CA GLU A 127 0.59 15.41 17.08
C GLU A 127 1.55 14.22 17.21
N ILE A 128 1.28 13.11 16.51
CA ILE A 128 2.20 11.96 16.51
C ILE A 128 3.43 12.23 15.64
N PHE A 129 3.37 13.23 14.76
CA PHE A 129 4.47 13.59 13.87
C PHE A 129 5.25 14.80 14.40
N GLU A 130 6.58 14.72 14.31
CA GLU A 130 7.50 15.82 14.57
C GLU A 130 8.15 16.29 13.26
N GLY A 131 7.83 17.48 12.77
CA GLY A 131 8.26 17.88 11.42
C GLY A 131 7.59 17.05 10.33
N GLY A 132 8.23 16.90 9.17
CA GLY A 132 7.78 16.02 8.08
C GLY A 132 6.28 16.04 7.79
N LEU A 133 5.61 14.90 8.00
CA LEU A 133 4.17 14.71 7.78
C LEU A 133 3.30 15.66 8.63
N LYS A 134 3.80 16.18 9.75
CA LYS A 134 3.14 17.28 10.47
C LYS A 134 2.88 18.48 9.59
N TYR A 135 3.73 18.73 8.59
CA TYR A 135 3.62 19.84 7.64
C TYR A 135 3.12 19.36 6.27
N HIS A 136 3.81 18.42 5.64
CA HIS A 136 3.46 17.90 4.31
C HIS A 136 4.12 16.55 4.06
N ALA A 137 3.60 15.80 3.08
CA ALA A 137 4.30 14.66 2.52
C ALA A 137 5.30 15.16 1.46
N GLU A 138 6.50 14.60 1.46
CA GLU A 138 7.53 14.88 0.46
C GLU A 138 7.46 13.88 -0.70
N THR A 139 7.04 12.65 -0.40
CA THR A 139 6.90 11.57 -1.38
C THR A 139 5.56 10.86 -1.20
N VAL A 140 5.00 10.39 -2.29
CA VAL A 140 3.88 9.47 -2.31
C VAL A 140 4.27 8.23 -3.09
N GLN A 141 3.96 7.05 -2.55
CA GLN A 141 4.21 5.77 -3.19
C GLN A 141 2.89 5.05 -3.44
N TRP A 142 2.79 4.43 -4.61
CA TRP A 142 1.74 3.49 -4.95
C TRP A 142 2.40 2.19 -5.37
N GLY A 143 1.98 1.07 -4.78
CA GLY A 143 2.48 -0.22 -5.21
C GLY A 143 2.27 -1.33 -4.22
N GLY A 144 3.07 -2.36 -4.36
CA GLY A 144 3.08 -3.49 -3.44
C GLY A 144 4.38 -3.56 -2.66
N GLU A 145 4.30 -4.13 -1.48
CA GLU A 145 5.42 -4.43 -0.63
C GLU A 145 5.34 -5.89 -0.18
N VAL A 146 6.50 -6.54 -0.09
CA VAL A 146 6.63 -7.85 0.55
C VAL A 146 7.68 -7.75 1.64
N TYR A 147 7.31 -8.15 2.85
CA TYR A 147 8.25 -8.31 3.92
C TYR A 147 8.55 -9.79 4.14
N SER A 148 9.84 -10.12 4.14
CA SER A 148 10.38 -11.39 4.59
C SER A 148 11.83 -11.20 5.00
N SER A 149 12.26 -11.93 6.03
CA SER A 149 13.68 -12.02 6.39
C SER A 149 14.55 -12.68 5.30
N LYS A 150 13.93 -13.29 4.28
CA LYS A 150 14.60 -13.91 3.14
C LYS A 150 14.75 -13.00 1.92
N VAL A 151 14.19 -11.79 1.94
CA VAL A 151 14.45 -10.78 0.89
C VAL A 151 15.96 -10.50 0.85
N GLY A 152 16.55 -10.44 -0.35
CA GLY A 152 18.00 -10.34 -0.52
C GLY A 152 18.80 -11.61 -0.21
N THR A 153 18.15 -12.75 0.06
CA THR A 153 18.81 -14.04 0.34
C THR A 153 18.40 -15.14 -0.64
N HIS A 154 19.22 -16.20 -0.73
CA HIS A 154 18.93 -17.39 -1.54
C HIS A 154 18.95 -18.66 -0.68
N PRO A 155 17.87 -19.47 -0.67
CA PRO A 155 16.67 -19.32 -1.47
C PRO A 155 15.77 -18.15 -1.01
N HIS A 156 15.21 -17.41 -1.96
CA HIS A 156 14.29 -16.31 -1.70
C HIS A 156 12.95 -16.81 -1.11
N THR A 157 12.15 -15.93 -0.50
CA THR A 157 10.78 -16.27 -0.07
C THR A 157 9.88 -16.60 -1.27
N LYS A 158 8.93 -17.54 -1.07
CA LYS A 158 7.82 -17.80 -2.01
C LYS A 158 6.62 -16.88 -1.82
N THR A 159 6.70 -15.89 -0.93
CA THR A 159 5.62 -14.92 -0.76
C THR A 159 5.40 -14.16 -2.06
N GLN A 160 4.13 -14.08 -2.44
CA GLN A 160 3.69 -13.48 -3.69
C GLN A 160 3.34 -12.02 -3.46
N MET A 161 3.48 -11.21 -4.51
CA MET A 161 3.02 -9.81 -4.53
C MET A 161 1.91 -9.62 -5.56
N GLY A 162 0.89 -8.85 -5.21
CA GLY A 162 -0.27 -8.61 -6.07
C GLY A 162 -1.03 -9.92 -6.35
N SER A 163 -1.11 -10.32 -7.61
CA SER A 163 -1.70 -11.61 -8.00
C SER A 163 -0.73 -12.80 -7.92
N GLY A 164 0.55 -12.56 -7.60
CA GLY A 164 1.62 -13.55 -7.69
C GLY A 164 2.18 -13.74 -9.10
N ALA A 165 1.63 -13.06 -10.10
CA ALA A 165 2.19 -13.01 -11.45
C ALA A 165 3.00 -11.73 -11.66
N PHE A 166 4.01 -11.80 -12.53
CA PHE A 166 4.66 -10.58 -13.02
C PHE A 166 3.68 -9.71 -13.80
N PRO A 167 3.82 -8.37 -13.73
CA PRO A 167 3.04 -7.44 -14.53
C PRO A 167 3.24 -7.72 -16.02
N ILE A 168 2.13 -7.96 -16.73
CA ILE A 168 2.05 -8.06 -18.19
C ILE A 168 0.88 -7.19 -18.62
N PHE A 169 1.18 -6.18 -19.45
CA PHE A 169 0.25 -5.13 -19.88
C PHE A 169 -1.13 -5.61 -20.36
N ILE A 170 -1.16 -6.74 -21.05
CA ILE A 170 -2.34 -7.20 -21.79
C ILE A 170 -3.35 -7.93 -20.90
N TYR A 171 -2.96 -8.28 -19.67
CA TYR A 171 -3.78 -9.13 -18.80
C TYR A 171 -4.17 -8.40 -17.52
N ALA A 172 -5.48 -8.29 -17.30
CA ALA A 172 -6.10 -7.91 -16.03
C ALA A 172 -5.82 -8.87 -14.85
N ASN A 173 -4.80 -9.72 -14.97
CA ASN A 173 -4.40 -10.77 -14.04
C ASN A 173 -3.21 -10.36 -13.16
N THR A 174 -2.94 -9.06 -13.02
CA THR A 174 -1.78 -8.51 -12.30
C THR A 174 -2.25 -7.65 -11.13
N GLY A 175 -1.36 -7.35 -10.18
CA GLY A 175 -1.62 -6.26 -9.24
C GLY A 175 -1.59 -4.95 -10.00
N PHE A 176 -2.60 -4.10 -9.82
CA PHE A 176 -2.63 -2.77 -10.42
C PHE A 176 -3.33 -1.71 -9.57
N MET A 177 -2.94 -0.47 -9.77
CA MET A 177 -3.61 0.73 -9.27
C MET A 177 -3.96 1.65 -10.44
N LYS A 178 -5.18 2.19 -10.38
CA LYS A 178 -5.69 3.21 -11.31
C LYS A 178 -6.15 4.42 -10.50
N ARG A 179 -6.50 5.51 -11.19
CA ARG A 179 -6.96 6.77 -10.59
C ARG A 179 -5.92 7.37 -9.63
N ILE A 180 -4.65 7.26 -10.00
CA ILE A 180 -3.52 7.82 -9.27
C ILE A 180 -3.62 9.35 -9.34
N ARG A 181 -3.73 10.01 -8.19
CA ARG A 181 -3.84 11.47 -8.08
C ARG A 181 -3.16 11.95 -6.80
N VAL A 182 -2.68 13.19 -6.83
CA VAL A 182 -2.12 13.91 -5.68
C VAL A 182 -2.94 15.17 -5.44
N LEU A 183 -3.35 15.38 -4.18
CA LEU A 183 -3.96 16.63 -3.75
C LEU A 183 -2.84 17.59 -3.29
N GLN A 184 -2.72 18.73 -3.94
CA GLN A 184 -1.76 19.76 -3.54
C GLN A 184 -2.35 20.69 -2.46
N ASN A 185 -1.47 21.48 -1.82
CA ASN A 185 -1.88 22.51 -0.85
C ASN A 185 -2.82 23.57 -1.44
N SER A 186 -2.84 23.74 -2.77
CA SER A 186 -3.80 24.59 -3.50
C SER A 186 -5.21 23.99 -3.57
N MET A 187 -5.45 22.83 -2.96
CA MET A 187 -6.68 22.02 -3.06
C MET A 187 -6.98 21.52 -4.47
N GLU A 188 -5.97 21.47 -5.33
CA GLU A 188 -6.07 20.92 -6.68
C GLU A 188 -5.69 19.43 -6.67
N LEU A 189 -6.59 18.60 -7.20
CA LEU A 189 -6.35 17.18 -7.41
C LEU A 189 -5.84 16.96 -8.83
N LYS A 190 -4.58 16.54 -8.98
CA LYS A 190 -3.94 16.38 -10.29
C LYS A 190 -3.20 15.05 -10.44
N PHE A 191 -2.79 14.74 -11.67
CA PHE A 191 -1.86 13.66 -11.92
C PHE A 191 -0.49 13.99 -11.32
N PRO A 192 0.24 13.00 -10.79
CA PRO A 192 1.63 13.20 -10.39
C PRO A 192 2.48 13.56 -11.63
N GLU A 193 3.33 14.58 -11.49
CA GLU A 193 4.16 15.09 -12.60
C GLU A 193 5.45 14.30 -12.81
N TYR A 194 6.08 13.86 -11.71
CA TYR A 194 7.32 13.10 -11.72
C TYR A 194 7.03 11.72 -11.14
N VAL A 195 6.91 10.71 -12.00
CA VAL A 195 6.61 9.33 -11.62
C VAL A 195 7.71 8.41 -12.13
N ASP A 196 8.35 7.71 -11.20
CA ASP A 196 9.32 6.67 -11.50
C ASP A 196 8.79 5.32 -11.01
N ALA A 197 8.97 4.27 -11.84
CA ALA A 197 8.71 2.90 -11.44
C ALA A 197 10.01 2.25 -10.96
N TYR A 198 9.99 1.71 -9.74
CA TYR A 198 11.16 1.12 -9.11
C TYR A 198 10.82 -0.22 -8.44
N SER A 199 11.79 -1.14 -8.46
CA SER A 199 11.67 -2.45 -7.81
C SER A 199 13.02 -2.84 -7.20
N GLU A 200 13.02 -3.12 -5.90
CA GLU A 200 14.22 -3.50 -5.15
C GLU A 200 14.74 -4.90 -5.55
N GLU A 201 13.83 -5.84 -5.77
CA GLU A 201 14.11 -7.24 -6.13
C GLU A 201 13.54 -7.59 -7.50
N TYR A 202 14.09 -6.97 -8.55
CA TYR A 202 13.52 -6.97 -9.91
C TYR A 202 13.26 -8.38 -10.52
N ASP A 203 14.08 -9.36 -10.17
CA ASP A 203 13.91 -10.73 -10.67
C ASP A 203 12.86 -11.54 -9.88
N CYS A 204 12.45 -11.06 -8.71
CA CYS A 204 11.46 -11.68 -7.83
C CYS A 204 10.09 -10.98 -7.95
N TYR A 205 10.12 -9.66 -8.11
CA TYR A 205 8.98 -8.76 -8.21
C TYR A 205 9.25 -7.70 -9.26
N ARG A 206 8.23 -7.26 -10.00
CA ARG A 206 8.39 -6.23 -11.02
C ARG A 206 7.29 -5.19 -10.91
N THR A 207 7.61 -4.03 -11.46
CA THR A 207 6.73 -2.87 -11.54
C THR A 207 6.71 -2.34 -12.97
N GLN A 208 5.58 -1.79 -13.39
CA GLN A 208 5.43 -1.14 -14.68
C GLN A 208 4.47 0.04 -14.52
N TYR A 209 4.94 1.24 -14.82
CA TYR A 209 4.10 2.43 -14.88
C TYR A 209 3.70 2.74 -16.33
N MET A 210 2.44 3.10 -16.53
CA MET A 210 1.87 3.44 -17.82
C MET A 210 1.13 4.76 -17.70
N GLY A 211 1.83 5.86 -18.00
CA GLY A 211 1.26 7.20 -18.05
C GLY A 211 1.06 7.73 -19.47
N ASP A 212 1.82 7.23 -20.45
CA ASP A 212 1.75 7.71 -21.83
C ASP A 212 0.66 6.99 -22.63
N TYR A 213 0.00 7.72 -23.53
CA TYR A 213 -1.01 7.20 -24.46
C TYR A 213 -2.22 6.51 -23.82
N VAL A 214 -2.49 6.78 -22.54
CA VAL A 214 -3.66 6.32 -21.79
C VAL A 214 -4.43 7.50 -21.20
N GLU A 215 -5.75 7.38 -21.08
CA GLU A 215 -6.60 8.42 -20.48
C GLU A 215 -6.37 8.55 -18.97
N GLU A 216 -6.13 7.42 -18.30
CA GLU A 216 -5.76 7.36 -16.89
C GLU A 216 -4.49 6.55 -16.70
N PRO A 217 -3.47 7.06 -15.99
CA PRO A 217 -2.28 6.30 -15.69
C PRO A 217 -2.58 5.06 -14.85
N GLU A 218 -1.90 3.98 -15.20
CA GLU A 218 -1.98 2.70 -14.51
C GLU A 218 -0.61 2.30 -13.98
N PHE A 219 -0.58 1.84 -12.72
CA PHE A 219 0.62 1.28 -12.12
C PHE A 219 0.41 -0.20 -11.86
N HIS A 220 1.19 -1.04 -12.53
CA HIS A 220 1.14 -2.49 -12.38
C HIS A 220 2.32 -2.98 -11.57
N PHE A 221 2.07 -3.97 -10.73
CA PHE A 221 3.10 -4.61 -9.91
C PHE A 221 2.72 -6.05 -9.59
N GLY A 222 3.73 -6.86 -9.33
CA GLY A 222 3.51 -8.22 -8.83
C GLY A 222 4.74 -9.09 -9.04
N GLY A 223 4.63 -10.32 -8.56
CA GLY A 223 5.66 -11.32 -8.76
C GLY A 223 5.47 -12.52 -7.85
N PRO A 224 6.04 -13.67 -8.22
CA PRO A 224 5.90 -14.91 -7.47
C PRO A 224 6.81 -14.98 -6.23
N GLY A 225 7.69 -13.99 -6.02
CA GLY A 225 8.83 -14.14 -5.12
C GLY A 225 9.82 -15.13 -5.76
N ARG A 226 10.09 -16.24 -5.10
CA ARG A 226 11.03 -17.26 -5.55
C ARG A 226 10.63 -17.90 -6.87
N ASN A 227 11.54 -17.89 -7.85
CA ASN A 227 11.34 -18.42 -9.19
C ASN A 227 12.69 -18.76 -9.87
N PRO A 228 12.75 -19.34 -11.08
CA PRO A 228 14.03 -19.75 -11.70
C PRO A 228 15.08 -18.64 -11.92
N ILE A 229 14.66 -17.37 -12.03
CA ILE A 229 15.58 -16.22 -12.14
C ILE A 229 15.80 -15.49 -10.79
N CYS A 230 15.02 -15.84 -9.75
CA CYS A 230 15.20 -15.40 -8.36
C CYS A 230 15.12 -16.65 -7.44
N PRO A 231 16.21 -17.42 -7.33
CA PRO A 231 16.21 -18.72 -6.68
C PRO A 231 16.10 -18.66 -5.15
#